data_AF-R1D1G5-F1
#
_entry.id   AF-R1D1G5-F1
#
_cell.length_a   1.000
_cell.length_b   1.000
_cell.length_c   1.000
_cell.angle_alpha   90.00
_cell.angle_beta   90.00
_cell.angle_gamma   90.00
#
_symmetry.space_group_name_H-M   'P 1'
#
loop_
_entity.id
_entity.type
_entity.pdbx_description
1 polymer ?
#
loop_
_entity_poly.entity_id
_entity_poly.type
_entity_poly.pdbx_seq_one_letter_code
_entity_poly.pdbx_strand_id
1 'polypeptide(L)'
;MPVNKRAREEPEEESIEKRLVNLIVRIGDRSIADLNSHLRGLAAALTAELPTSRTLIYDTILDCVRGLQPKAPIYGALCGLLAANPQGEPDGVVAADIVAQLGRELQEALDVHATFSIRAFCRFAIELANARVASVDSALALLETLLAVTAEPGVLPARAEWFACVVLDSLALGGEVFTRDAPERSAALLGAVRAYAATRGADALSAPALLLPYGGATRPGEVTHTAP
;
A
#
# COMPACT_ATOMS: atom_id res chain seq x y z
N MET A 1 16.54 48.55 34.98
CA MET A 1 15.90 48.44 33.65
C MET A 1 16.44 47.17 32.98
N PRO A 2 15.59 46.36 32.33
CA PRO A 2 15.07 45.15 32.95
C PRO A 2 15.78 43.84 32.57
N VAL A 3 15.57 42.86 33.45
CA VAL A 3 15.95 41.45 33.36
C VAL A 3 15.31 40.81 32.14
N ASN A 4 16.15 40.31 31.22
CA ASN A 4 15.71 39.50 30.09
C ASN A 4 15.29 38.12 30.61
N LYS A 5 14.03 38.00 31.05
CA LYS A 5 13.38 36.71 31.27
C LYS A 5 13.34 36.02 29.92
N ARG A 6 14.24 35.06 29.71
CA ARG A 6 14.03 33.99 28.72
C ARG A 6 12.66 33.39 29.04
N ALA A 7 11.69 33.72 28.20
CA ALA A 7 10.41 33.05 28.18
C ALA A 7 10.74 31.58 27.94
N ARG A 8 10.67 30.79 29.01
CA ARG A 8 10.63 29.35 28.94
C ARG A 8 9.29 29.08 28.27
N GLU A 9 9.31 28.81 26.97
CA GLU A 9 8.16 28.26 26.25
C GLU A 9 7.72 27.04 27.05
N GLU A 10 6.58 27.17 27.72
CA GLU A 10 5.92 26.04 28.36
C GLU A 10 5.61 25.03 27.26
N PRO A 11 5.88 23.73 27.45
CA PRO A 11 5.56 22.75 26.44
C PRO A 11 4.06 22.85 26.18
N GLU A 12 3.68 23.23 24.96
CA GLU A 12 2.30 23.07 24.49
C GLU A 12 1.89 21.64 24.85
N GLU A 13 0.79 21.46 25.58
CA GLU A 13 0.22 20.13 25.79
C GLU A 13 -0.03 19.52 24.41
N GLU A 14 0.90 18.66 23.98
CA GLU A 14 0.81 18.01 22.68
C GLU A 14 -0.49 17.23 22.66
N SER A 15 -1.39 17.56 21.73
CA SER A 15 -2.68 16.89 21.65
C SER A 15 -2.46 15.38 21.52
N ILE A 16 -3.34 14.59 22.16
CA ILE A 16 -3.26 13.12 22.12
C ILE A 16 -3.15 12.63 20.66
N GLU A 17 -3.86 13.30 19.75
CA GLU A 17 -3.79 13.07 18.31
C GLU A 17 -2.38 13.25 17.73
N LYS A 18 -1.71 14.38 17.99
CA LYS A 18 -0.33 14.62 17.53
C LYS A 18 0.63 13.57 18.06
N ARG A 19 0.44 13.16 19.32
CA ARG A 19 1.24 12.11 19.95
C ARG A 19 1.03 10.76 19.26
N LEU A 20 -0.20 10.38 18.94
CA LEU A 20 -0.51 9.14 18.21
C LEU A 20 0.16 9.15 16.82
N VAL A 21 0.04 10.26 16.09
CA VAL A 21 0.68 10.41 14.78
C VAL A 21 2.20 10.25 14.89
N ASN A 22 2.82 10.93 15.84
CA ASN A 22 4.26 10.86 16.05
C ASN A 22 4.75 9.44 16.40
N LEU A 23 3.96 8.67 17.16
CA LEU A 23 4.29 7.28 17.47
C LEU A 23 4.24 6.38 16.23
N ILE A 24 3.24 6.56 15.37
CA ILE A 24 3.07 5.79 14.13
C ILE A 24 4.17 6.13 13.12
N VAL A 25 4.50 7.41 12.94
CA VAL A 25 5.52 7.84 11.95
C VAL A 25 6.92 7.35 12.31
N ARG A 26 7.27 7.38 13.61
CA ARG A 26 8.63 7.07 14.11
C ARG A 26 8.92 5.58 14.24
N ILE A 27 7.93 4.71 14.04
CA ILE A 27 8.16 3.26 14.08
C ILE A 27 9.17 2.85 12.98
N GLY A 28 10.09 1.95 13.31
CA GLY A 28 11.14 1.51 12.40
C GLY A 28 12.34 2.46 12.22
N ASP A 29 12.43 3.57 12.97
CA ASP A 29 13.61 4.44 12.93
C ASP A 29 14.83 3.77 13.59
N ARG A 30 16.03 4.13 13.12
CA ARG A 30 17.34 3.53 13.53
C ARG A 30 17.58 3.52 15.05
N SER A 31 16.89 4.37 15.81
CA SER A 31 17.00 4.44 17.27
C SER A 31 16.32 3.28 18.01
N ILE A 32 15.62 2.39 17.31
CA ILE A 32 14.87 1.29 17.91
C ILE A 32 15.74 0.02 17.95
N ALA A 33 16.19 -0.35 19.14
CA ALA A 33 17.04 -1.53 19.34
C ALA A 33 16.28 -2.86 19.15
N ASP A 34 14.99 -2.90 19.48
CA ASP A 34 14.11 -4.05 19.24
C ASP A 34 12.78 -3.60 18.62
N LEU A 35 12.70 -3.77 17.29
CA LEU A 35 11.51 -3.42 16.51
C LEU A 35 10.29 -4.24 16.94
N ASN A 36 10.46 -5.52 17.29
CA ASN A 36 9.33 -6.39 17.60
C ASN A 36 8.66 -6.00 18.92
N SER A 37 9.45 -5.72 19.95
CA SER A 37 8.93 -5.23 21.24
C SER A 37 8.23 -3.87 21.07
N HIS A 38 8.86 -2.94 20.33
CA HIS A 38 8.26 -1.63 20.06
C HIS A 38 6.95 -1.74 19.26
N LEU A 39 6.89 -2.61 18.25
CA LEU A 39 5.69 -2.82 17.43
C LEU A 39 4.53 -3.35 18.28
N ARG A 40 4.79 -4.32 19.18
CA ARG A 40 3.77 -4.87 20.09
C ARG A 40 3.30 -3.84 21.12
N GLY A 41 4.23 -3.07 21.69
CA GLY A 41 3.90 -1.99 22.61
C GLY A 41 3.06 -0.90 21.95
N LEU A 42 3.41 -0.52 20.72
CA LEU A 42 2.64 0.43 19.92
C LEU A 42 1.26 -0.11 19.59
N ALA A 43 1.15 -1.37 19.13
CA ALA A 43 -0.13 -2.00 18.83
C ALA A 43 -1.06 -1.98 20.07
N ALA A 44 -0.54 -2.35 21.24
CA ALA A 44 -1.33 -2.31 22.48
C ALA A 44 -1.80 -0.90 22.85
N ALA A 45 -0.95 0.12 22.67
CA ALA A 45 -1.32 1.51 22.91
C ALA A 45 -2.39 2.00 21.92
N LEU A 46 -2.24 1.69 20.63
CA LEU A 46 -3.21 2.07 19.60
C LEU A 46 -4.54 1.33 19.77
N THR A 47 -4.52 0.05 20.13
CA THR A 47 -5.73 -0.72 20.44
C THR A 47 -6.57 -0.04 21.53
N ALA A 48 -5.94 0.52 22.56
CA ALA A 48 -6.65 1.22 23.63
C ALA A 48 -7.34 2.51 23.14
N GLU A 49 -6.81 3.13 22.09
CA GLU A 49 -7.30 4.38 21.50
C GLU A 49 -8.25 4.15 20.30
N LEU A 50 -8.37 2.92 19.78
CA LEU A 50 -9.26 2.57 18.67
C LEU A 50 -10.73 3.02 18.87
N PRO A 51 -11.34 2.96 20.07
CA PRO A 51 -12.72 3.40 20.27
C PRO A 51 -12.93 4.90 19.99
N THR A 52 -11.90 5.72 20.19
CA THR A 52 -11.99 7.19 20.12
C THR A 52 -11.36 7.75 18.85
N SER A 53 -10.28 7.15 18.36
CA SER A 53 -9.42 7.72 17.32
C SER A 53 -9.18 6.78 16.14
N ARG A 54 -10.11 5.84 15.87
CA ARG A 54 -10.03 4.85 14.77
C ARG A 54 -9.60 5.46 13.44
N THR A 55 -10.35 6.45 12.96
CA THR A 55 -10.14 7.08 11.66
C THR A 55 -8.76 7.72 11.58
N LEU A 56 -8.37 8.48 12.61
CA LEU A 56 -7.05 9.10 12.68
C LEU A 56 -5.92 8.06 12.60
N ILE A 57 -6.04 6.94 13.31
CA ILE A 57 -5.03 5.88 13.32
C ILE A 57 -4.90 5.26 11.91
N TYR A 58 -6.02 4.90 11.28
CA TYR A 58 -5.99 4.27 9.96
C TYR A 58 -5.51 5.22 8.87
N ASP A 59 -5.99 6.46 8.87
CA ASP A 59 -5.56 7.49 7.93
C ASP A 59 -4.05 7.76 8.08
N THR A 60 -3.55 7.85 9.31
CA THR A 60 -2.11 8.05 9.57
C THR A 60 -1.29 6.87 9.06
N ILE A 61 -1.75 5.63 9.25
CA ILE A 61 -1.06 4.44 8.75
C ILE A 61 -0.99 4.48 7.21
N LEU A 62 -2.10 4.79 6.54
CA LEU A 62 -2.15 4.84 5.08
C LEU A 62 -1.35 6.03 4.51
N ASP A 63 -1.32 7.16 5.22
CA ASP A 63 -0.44 8.29 4.94
C ASP A 63 1.03 7.90 5.02
N CYS A 64 1.41 7.11 6.02
CA CYS A 64 2.76 6.58 6.12
C CYS A 64 3.03 5.54 5.03
N VAL A 65 2.07 4.72 4.62
CA VAL A 65 2.24 3.76 3.52
C VAL A 65 2.53 4.47 2.20
N ARG A 66 1.81 5.55 1.89
CA ARG A 66 2.06 6.34 0.66
C ARG A 66 3.36 7.16 0.75
N GLY A 67 3.67 7.75 1.91
CA GLY A 67 4.82 8.64 2.08
C GLY A 67 6.14 7.95 2.44
N LEU A 68 6.07 6.77 3.06
CA LEU A 68 7.20 6.02 3.63
C LEU A 68 7.19 4.56 3.16
N GLN A 69 7.04 4.35 1.83
CA GLN A 69 6.92 3.01 1.21
C GLN A 69 7.94 1.95 1.70
N PRO A 70 9.23 2.26 1.98
CA PRO A 70 10.16 1.27 2.51
C PRO A 70 9.76 0.68 3.87
N LYS A 71 8.91 1.39 4.64
CA LYS A 71 8.36 0.95 5.93
C LYS A 71 7.01 0.23 5.79
N ALA A 72 6.45 0.07 4.59
CA ALA A 72 5.15 -0.58 4.39
C ALA A 72 5.00 -1.96 5.08
N PRO A 73 6.01 -2.85 5.09
CA PRO A 73 5.90 -4.12 5.81
C PRO A 73 5.75 -3.96 7.34
N ILE A 74 6.35 -2.91 7.90
CA ILE A 74 6.22 -2.59 9.34
C ILE A 74 4.78 -2.18 9.64
N TYR A 75 4.19 -1.35 8.79
CA TYR A 75 2.78 -0.96 8.91
C TYR A 75 1.83 -2.15 8.69
N GLY A 76 2.16 -3.06 7.77
CA GLY A 76 1.38 -4.28 7.56
C GLY A 76 1.37 -5.17 8.80
N ALA A 77 2.55 -5.36 9.41
CA ALA A 77 2.67 -6.10 10.67
C ALA A 77 1.92 -5.40 11.83
N LEU A 78 1.96 -4.07 11.90
CA LEU A 78 1.19 -3.30 12.89
C LEU A 78 -0.32 -3.54 12.72
N CYS A 79 -0.85 -3.46 11.50
CA CYS A 79 -2.24 -3.77 11.21
C CYS A 79 -2.60 -5.21 11.60
N GLY A 80 -1.72 -6.18 11.36
CA GLY A 80 -1.90 -7.57 11.81
C GLY A 80 -2.01 -7.69 13.33
N LEU A 81 -1.18 -6.96 14.08
CA LEU A 81 -1.27 -6.94 15.55
C LEU A 81 -2.54 -6.26 16.06
N LEU A 82 -2.98 -5.17 15.41
CA LEU A 82 -4.23 -4.49 15.75
C LEU A 82 -5.43 -5.41 15.51
N ALA A 83 -5.47 -6.07 14.35
CA ALA A 83 -6.53 -7.02 14.00
C ALA A 83 -6.57 -8.23 14.95
N ALA A 84 -5.41 -8.71 15.41
CA ALA A 84 -5.31 -9.82 16.35
C ALA A 84 -5.63 -9.44 17.81
N ASN A 85 -5.76 -8.15 18.12
CA ASN A 85 -6.02 -7.66 19.48
C ASN A 85 -7.21 -6.68 19.51
N PRO A 86 -8.46 -7.18 19.37
CA PRO A 86 -9.63 -6.34 19.16
C PRO A 86 -10.20 -5.65 20.43
N GLN A 87 -9.58 -5.77 21.62
CA GLN A 87 -10.08 -5.26 22.91
C GLN A 87 -11.61 -5.03 23.01
N GLY A 88 -12.37 -6.11 23.00
CA GLY A 88 -13.82 -6.09 23.18
C GLY A 88 -14.64 -5.89 21.90
N GLU A 89 -14.00 -5.70 20.75
CA GLU A 89 -14.66 -5.76 19.44
C GLU A 89 -14.85 -7.20 18.97
N PRO A 90 -15.88 -7.47 18.15
CA PRO A 90 -16.04 -8.75 17.48
C PRO A 90 -14.83 -9.08 16.61
N ASP A 91 -14.52 -10.37 16.53
CA ASP A 91 -13.38 -10.87 15.75
C ASP A 91 -13.49 -10.42 14.27
N GLY A 92 -12.37 -9.96 13.72
CA GLY A 92 -12.27 -9.49 12.34
C GLY A 92 -12.80 -8.09 12.03
N VAL A 93 -13.45 -7.37 12.96
CA VAL A 93 -13.98 -6.01 12.68
C VAL A 93 -12.86 -5.02 12.37
N VAL A 94 -11.81 -4.99 13.19
CA VAL A 94 -10.64 -4.12 12.97
C VAL A 94 -9.99 -4.42 11.61
N ALA A 95 -9.89 -5.70 11.24
CA ALA A 95 -9.34 -6.09 9.94
C ALA A 95 -10.21 -5.59 8.78
N ALA A 96 -11.52 -5.77 8.89
CA ALA A 96 -12.48 -5.31 7.88
C ALA A 96 -12.43 -3.79 7.70
N ASP A 97 -12.33 -3.03 8.79
CA ASP A 97 -12.25 -1.56 8.73
C ASP A 97 -10.96 -1.08 8.05
N ILE A 98 -9.81 -1.71 8.37
CA ILE A 98 -8.52 -1.40 7.75
C ILE A 98 -8.58 -1.66 6.24
N VAL A 99 -9.12 -2.82 5.84
CA VAL A 99 -9.29 -3.18 4.41
C VAL A 99 -10.26 -2.23 3.72
N ALA A 100 -11.35 -1.84 4.39
CA ALA A 100 -12.31 -0.89 3.84
C ALA A 100 -11.73 0.52 3.67
N GLN A 101 -10.92 1.00 4.62
CA GLN A 101 -10.20 2.27 4.46
C GLN A 101 -9.21 2.20 3.31
N LEU A 102 -8.40 1.14 3.22
CA LEU A 102 -7.47 0.95 2.10
C LEU A 102 -8.21 0.94 0.75
N GLY A 103 -9.37 0.29 0.67
CA GLY A 103 -10.20 0.29 -0.53
C GLY A 103 -10.68 1.68 -0.95
N ARG A 104 -11.09 2.52 0.01
CA ARG A 104 -11.47 3.91 -0.25
C ARG A 104 -10.30 4.74 -0.76
N GLU A 105 -9.17 4.69 -0.08
CA GLU A 105 -7.96 5.43 -0.46
C GLU A 105 -7.41 4.99 -1.83
N LEU A 106 -7.46 3.69 -2.11
CA LEU A 106 -7.08 3.16 -3.42
C LEU A 106 -8.02 3.64 -4.52
N GLN A 107 -9.34 3.65 -4.28
CA GLN A 107 -10.31 4.17 -5.25
C GLN A 107 -10.09 5.66 -5.51
N GLU A 108 -9.91 6.46 -4.46
CA GLU A 108 -9.63 7.90 -4.61
C GLU A 108 -8.33 8.13 -5.39
N ALA A 109 -7.28 7.37 -5.09
CA ALA A 109 -6.01 7.43 -5.81
C ALA A 109 -6.17 7.06 -7.30
N LEU A 110 -7.05 6.10 -7.64
CA LEU A 110 -7.38 5.76 -9.02
C LEU A 110 -8.13 6.89 -9.72
N ASP A 111 -9.09 7.51 -9.05
CA ASP A 111 -9.93 8.59 -9.58
C ASP A 111 -9.10 9.83 -9.93
N VAL A 112 -8.12 10.19 -9.11
CA VAL A 112 -7.22 11.33 -9.34
C VAL A 112 -5.91 10.95 -10.04
N HIS A 113 -5.76 9.69 -10.44
CA HIS A 113 -4.59 9.17 -11.17
C HIS A 113 -3.26 9.32 -10.41
N ALA A 114 -3.29 9.18 -9.08
CA ALA A 114 -2.12 9.26 -8.21
C ALA A 114 -1.27 7.97 -8.27
N THR A 115 -0.44 7.84 -9.31
CA THR A 115 0.34 6.63 -9.62
C THR A 115 1.15 6.07 -8.45
N PHE A 116 1.86 6.92 -7.72
CA PHE A 116 2.65 6.50 -6.56
C PHE A 116 1.78 5.94 -5.44
N SER A 117 0.64 6.58 -5.16
CA SER A 117 -0.33 6.15 -4.16
C SER A 117 -0.98 4.83 -4.56
N ILE A 118 -1.45 4.71 -5.81
CA ILE A 118 -2.01 3.45 -6.32
C ILE A 118 -1.01 2.31 -6.13
N ARG A 119 0.25 2.49 -6.59
CA ARG A 119 1.29 1.48 -6.41
C ARG A 119 1.55 1.19 -4.92
N ALA A 120 1.59 2.21 -4.07
CA ALA A 120 1.78 2.04 -2.62
C ALA A 120 0.69 1.15 -2.01
N PHE A 121 -0.57 1.46 -2.31
CA PHE A 121 -1.74 0.78 -1.78
C PHE A 121 -1.89 -0.64 -2.34
N CYS A 122 -1.59 -0.87 -3.62
CA CYS A 122 -1.53 -2.22 -4.17
C CYS A 122 -0.50 -3.09 -3.45
N ARG A 123 0.73 -2.58 -3.24
CA ARG A 123 1.76 -3.29 -2.46
C ARG A 123 1.30 -3.54 -1.02
N PHE A 124 0.69 -2.54 -0.39
CA PHE A 124 0.21 -2.65 0.98
C PHE A 124 -0.94 -3.66 1.14
N ALA A 125 -1.81 -3.82 0.14
CA ALA A 125 -2.82 -4.87 0.15
C ALA A 125 -2.19 -6.27 0.25
N ILE A 126 -1.01 -6.47 -0.35
CA ILE A 126 -0.25 -7.73 -0.23
C ILE A 126 0.36 -7.88 1.15
N GLU A 127 0.89 -6.79 1.73
CA GLU A 127 1.37 -6.81 3.11
C GLU A 127 0.25 -7.12 4.12
N LEU A 128 -0.97 -6.64 3.88
CA LEU A 128 -2.13 -7.02 4.69
C LEU A 128 -2.47 -8.51 4.55
N ALA A 129 -2.29 -9.10 3.37
CA ALA A 129 -2.43 -10.56 3.19
C ALA A 129 -1.32 -11.33 3.94
N ASN A 130 -0.07 -10.87 3.84
CA ASN A 130 1.06 -11.43 4.61
C ASN A 130 0.78 -11.38 6.13
N ALA A 131 0.17 -10.29 6.60
CA ALA A 131 -0.20 -10.07 8.00
C ALA A 131 -1.55 -10.70 8.41
N ARG A 132 -2.23 -11.44 7.51
CA ARG A 132 -3.54 -12.07 7.73
C ARG A 132 -4.69 -11.10 8.07
N VAL A 133 -4.54 -9.84 7.66
CA VAL A 133 -5.59 -8.82 7.77
C VAL A 133 -6.54 -8.89 6.57
N ALA A 134 -6.01 -9.20 5.39
CA ALA A 134 -6.77 -9.49 4.18
C ALA A 134 -6.63 -10.97 3.79
N SER A 135 -7.63 -11.54 3.11
CA SER A 135 -7.50 -12.87 2.54
C SER A 135 -6.60 -12.85 1.31
N VAL A 136 -5.88 -13.96 1.08
CA VAL A 136 -5.10 -14.18 -0.15
C VAL A 136 -6.00 -14.07 -1.39
N ASP A 137 -7.24 -14.56 -1.30
CA ASP A 137 -8.18 -14.48 -2.42
C ASP A 137 -8.55 -13.06 -2.81
N SER A 138 -8.76 -12.17 -1.84
CA SER A 138 -9.05 -10.76 -2.10
C SER A 138 -7.82 -10.03 -2.66
N ALA A 139 -6.63 -10.34 -2.15
CA ALA A 139 -5.39 -9.77 -2.67
C ALA A 139 -5.15 -10.18 -4.13
N LEU A 140 -5.34 -11.46 -4.48
CA LEU A 140 -5.22 -11.94 -5.86
C LEU A 140 -6.31 -11.37 -6.77
N ALA A 141 -7.55 -11.25 -6.28
CA ALA A 141 -8.66 -10.66 -7.04
C ALA A 141 -8.38 -9.19 -7.41
N LEU A 142 -7.78 -8.42 -6.50
CA LEU A 142 -7.32 -7.07 -6.81
C LEU A 142 -6.30 -7.08 -7.95
N LEU A 143 -5.27 -7.92 -7.86
CA LEU A 143 -4.22 -7.97 -8.89
C LEU A 143 -4.75 -8.45 -10.26
N GLU A 144 -5.69 -9.40 -10.27
CA GLU A 144 -6.38 -9.83 -11.50
C GLU A 144 -7.19 -8.69 -12.12
N THR A 145 -7.91 -7.92 -11.29
CA THR A 145 -8.67 -6.74 -11.74
C THR A 145 -7.75 -5.70 -12.37
N LEU A 146 -6.59 -5.44 -11.77
CA LEU A 146 -5.61 -4.51 -12.33
C LEU A 146 -4.99 -5.03 -13.62
N LEU A 147 -4.71 -6.34 -13.72
CA LEU A 147 -4.15 -6.94 -14.92
C LEU A 147 -5.16 -6.95 -16.08
N ALA A 148 -6.46 -7.05 -15.80
CA ALA A 148 -7.50 -7.02 -16.82
C ALA A 148 -7.44 -5.78 -17.73
N VAL A 149 -6.86 -4.67 -17.23
CA VAL A 149 -6.60 -3.46 -18.02
C VAL A 149 -5.77 -3.73 -19.28
N THR A 150 -4.89 -4.74 -19.27
CA THR A 150 -4.09 -5.08 -20.46
C THR A 150 -4.92 -5.65 -21.62
N ALA A 151 -6.14 -6.10 -21.34
CA ALA A 151 -7.07 -6.65 -22.33
C ALA A 151 -8.21 -5.68 -22.69
N GLU A 152 -8.23 -4.46 -22.12
CA GLU A 152 -9.27 -3.48 -22.40
C GLU A 152 -9.21 -2.98 -23.86
N PRO A 153 -10.34 -2.98 -24.60
CA PRO A 153 -10.37 -2.46 -25.96
C PRO A 153 -9.97 -0.98 -26.02
N GLY A 154 -8.97 -0.65 -26.83
CA GLY A 154 -8.51 0.73 -27.02
C GLY A 154 -7.67 1.28 -25.86
N VAL A 155 -7.23 0.43 -24.92
CA VAL A 155 -6.31 0.86 -23.86
C VAL A 155 -5.01 1.39 -24.44
N LEU A 156 -4.52 2.49 -23.87
CA LEU A 156 -3.20 3.01 -24.23
C LEU A 156 -2.12 2.00 -23.78
N PRO A 157 -1.13 1.66 -24.62
CA PRO A 157 -0.09 0.70 -24.25
C PRO A 157 0.66 1.08 -22.97
N ALA A 158 0.93 2.38 -22.76
CA ALA A 158 1.58 2.87 -21.55
C ALA A 158 0.75 2.60 -20.27
N ARG A 159 -0.59 2.67 -20.37
CA ARG A 159 -1.50 2.36 -19.25
C ARG A 159 -1.52 0.86 -18.95
N ALA A 160 -1.65 0.03 -19.98
CA ALA A 160 -1.58 -1.42 -19.85
C ALA A 160 -0.26 -1.87 -19.21
N GLU A 161 0.86 -1.33 -19.71
CA GLU A 161 2.19 -1.62 -19.21
C GLU A 161 2.37 -1.22 -17.74
N TRP A 162 1.88 -0.03 -17.38
CA TRP A 162 1.99 0.46 -16.02
C TRP A 162 1.26 -0.44 -15.02
N PHE A 163 0.02 -0.85 -15.32
CA PHE A 163 -0.71 -1.80 -14.45
C PHE A 163 -0.06 -3.18 -14.42
N ALA A 164 0.42 -3.70 -15.55
CA ALA A 164 1.18 -4.95 -15.57
C ALA A 164 2.43 -4.88 -14.67
N CYS A 165 3.13 -3.75 -14.67
CA CYS A 165 4.26 -3.50 -13.78
C CYS A 165 3.84 -3.45 -12.30
N VAL A 166 2.75 -2.75 -11.96
CA VAL A 166 2.22 -2.70 -10.58
C VAL A 166 1.82 -4.10 -10.09
N VAL A 167 1.19 -4.89 -10.94
CA VAL A 167 0.81 -6.28 -10.64
C VAL A 167 2.04 -7.13 -10.36
N LEU A 168 3.05 -7.10 -11.24
CA LEU A 168 4.29 -7.86 -11.06
C LEU A 168 5.04 -7.47 -9.79
N ASP A 169 5.14 -6.17 -9.53
CA ASP A 169 5.79 -5.61 -8.35
C ASP A 169 5.09 -6.01 -7.05
N SER A 170 3.76 -6.08 -7.06
CA SER A 170 2.94 -6.51 -5.92
C SER A 170 3.00 -8.03 -5.72
N LEU A 171 2.97 -8.81 -6.80
CA LEU A 171 3.13 -10.28 -6.76
C LEU A 171 4.43 -10.70 -6.06
N ALA A 172 5.52 -9.97 -6.30
CA ALA A 172 6.81 -10.26 -5.69
C ALA A 172 6.78 -10.20 -4.14
N LEU A 173 5.89 -9.40 -3.55
CA LEU A 173 5.73 -9.28 -2.10
C LEU A 173 4.94 -10.44 -1.47
N GLY A 174 4.05 -11.06 -2.24
CA GLY A 174 3.17 -12.12 -1.77
C GLY A 174 3.73 -13.52 -2.03
N GLY A 175 4.98 -13.66 -2.47
CA GLY A 175 5.54 -14.90 -2.98
C GLY A 175 5.27 -16.14 -2.11
N GLU A 176 5.60 -16.09 -0.81
CA GLU A 176 5.39 -17.22 0.10
C GLU A 176 3.89 -17.47 0.37
N VAL A 177 3.13 -16.42 0.73
CA VAL A 177 1.72 -16.55 1.11
C VAL A 177 0.88 -17.05 -0.07
N PHE A 178 1.17 -16.57 -1.28
CA PHE A 178 0.46 -16.96 -2.50
C PHE A 178 0.82 -18.37 -2.96
N THR A 179 2.09 -18.76 -2.89
CA THR A 179 2.49 -20.13 -3.27
C THR A 179 1.95 -21.15 -2.28
N ARG A 180 1.83 -20.79 -1.00
CA ARG A 180 1.28 -21.68 0.02
C ARG A 180 -0.23 -21.82 -0.08
N ASP A 181 -0.95 -20.70 -0.20
CA ASP A 181 -2.41 -20.69 -0.02
C ASP A 181 -3.18 -20.71 -1.35
N ALA A 182 -2.57 -20.30 -2.47
CA ALA A 182 -3.19 -20.27 -3.79
C ALA A 182 -2.16 -20.47 -4.95
N PRO A 183 -1.42 -21.60 -4.98
CA PRO A 183 -0.33 -21.82 -5.93
C PRO A 183 -0.77 -21.79 -7.39
N GLU A 184 -1.90 -22.41 -7.74
CA GLU A 184 -2.38 -22.45 -9.13
C GLU A 184 -2.82 -21.06 -9.61
N ARG A 185 -3.54 -20.33 -8.75
CA ARG A 185 -4.07 -18.99 -9.07
C ARG A 185 -2.95 -17.97 -9.22
N SER A 186 -1.96 -17.99 -8.32
CA SER A 186 -0.80 -17.12 -8.40
C SER A 186 0.11 -17.45 -9.59
N ALA A 187 0.30 -18.74 -9.89
CA ALA A 187 1.01 -19.17 -11.10
C ALA A 187 0.29 -18.76 -12.38
N ALA A 188 -1.05 -18.87 -12.43
CA ALA A 188 -1.86 -18.42 -13.56
C ALA A 188 -1.74 -16.91 -13.78
N LEU A 189 -1.80 -16.12 -12.70
CA LEU A 189 -1.63 -14.66 -12.77
C LEU A 189 -0.24 -14.26 -13.26
N LEU A 190 0.82 -14.91 -12.74
CA LEU A 190 2.18 -14.72 -13.25
C LEU A 190 2.32 -15.13 -14.72
N GLY A 191 1.66 -16.21 -15.13
CA GLY A 191 1.57 -16.66 -16.51
C GLY A 191 0.92 -15.61 -17.42
N ALA A 192 -0.17 -14.98 -16.96
CA ALA A 192 -0.85 -13.90 -17.68
C ALA A 192 0.03 -12.66 -17.83
N VAL A 193 0.76 -12.26 -16.78
CA VAL A 193 1.75 -11.16 -16.87
C VAL A 193 2.85 -11.49 -17.89
N ARG A 194 3.34 -12.74 -17.91
CA ARG A 194 4.34 -13.18 -18.90
C ARG A 194 3.79 -13.19 -20.33
N ALA A 195 2.56 -13.63 -20.52
CA ALA A 195 1.89 -13.64 -21.81
C ALA A 195 1.77 -12.21 -22.36
N TYR A 196 1.32 -11.26 -21.52
CA TYR A 196 1.32 -9.84 -21.87
C TYR A 196 2.73 -9.33 -22.17
N ALA A 197 3.73 -9.67 -21.35
CA ALA A 197 5.10 -9.23 -21.57
C ALA A 197 5.69 -9.73 -22.91
N ALA A 198 5.21 -10.86 -23.43
CA ALA A 198 5.62 -11.45 -24.70
C ALA A 198 4.95 -10.82 -25.94
N THR A 199 3.81 -10.12 -25.77
CA THR A 199 3.19 -9.36 -26.88
C THR A 199 3.93 -8.04 -27.16
N ARG A 200 4.85 -7.65 -26.27
CA ARG A 200 5.69 -6.45 -26.43
C ARG A 200 6.74 -6.71 -27.52
N GLY A 201 6.78 -5.85 -28.54
CA GLY A 201 7.86 -5.82 -29.52
C GLY A 201 9.20 -5.39 -28.90
N ALA A 202 10.32 -5.68 -29.58
CA ALA A 202 11.66 -5.30 -29.10
C ALA A 202 11.86 -3.79 -28.90
N ASP A 203 11.05 -2.96 -29.58
CA ASP A 203 11.06 -1.50 -29.51
C ASP A 203 10.01 -0.90 -28.55
N ALA A 204 9.30 -1.74 -27.77
CA ALA A 204 8.05 -1.36 -27.11
C ALA A 204 8.15 -0.26 -26.04
N LEU A 205 9.34 0.08 -25.51
CA LEU A 205 9.52 1.21 -24.60
C LEU A 205 10.95 1.78 -24.65
N SER A 206 11.12 2.94 -25.29
CA SER A 206 12.36 3.75 -25.16
C SER A 206 12.46 4.47 -23.80
N ALA A 207 11.36 4.54 -23.03
CA ALA A 207 11.29 5.16 -21.71
C ALA A 207 10.76 4.16 -20.66
N PRO A 208 11.23 4.16 -19.40
CA PRO A 208 10.74 3.22 -18.40
C PRO A 208 9.24 3.42 -18.15
N ALA A 209 8.44 2.37 -18.32
CA ALA A 209 6.98 2.40 -18.15
C ALA A 209 6.53 2.91 -16.78
N LEU A 210 7.38 2.71 -15.76
CA LEU A 210 7.17 3.16 -14.38
C LEU A 210 7.38 4.67 -14.19
N LEU A 211 7.97 5.38 -15.17
CA LEU A 211 8.20 6.82 -15.15
C LEU A 211 7.24 7.60 -16.05
N LEU A 212 6.48 6.92 -16.92
CA LEU A 212 5.46 7.56 -17.72
C LEU A 212 4.24 7.84 -16.82
N PRO A 213 3.73 9.08 -16.78
CA PRO A 213 2.54 9.39 -16.00
C PRO A 213 1.38 8.54 -16.53
N TYR A 214 0.56 8.04 -15.60
CA TYR A 214 -0.68 7.36 -15.93
C TYR A 214 -1.53 8.25 -16.85
N GLY A 215 -1.90 7.73 -18.02
CA GLY A 215 -2.63 8.51 -19.02
C GLY A 215 -1.79 9.56 -19.77
N GLY A 216 -0.47 9.54 -19.64
CA GLY A 216 0.42 10.33 -20.48
C GLY A 216 0.25 9.91 -21.94
N ALA A 217 -0.15 10.85 -22.80
CA ALA A 217 -0.18 10.63 -24.23
C ALA A 217 1.24 10.31 -24.70
N THR A 218 1.46 9.06 -25.10
CA THR A 218 2.61 8.74 -25.94
C THR A 218 2.44 9.50 -27.25
N ARG A 219 3.50 10.14 -27.74
CA ARG A 219 3.42 10.90 -29.01
C ARG A 219 2.96 9.97 -30.13
N PRO A 220 2.27 10.49 -31.18
CA PRO A 220 1.98 9.68 -32.36
C PRO A 220 3.27 9.01 -32.88
N GLY A 221 3.32 7.68 -32.86
CA GLY A 221 4.49 6.89 -33.28
C GLY A 221 5.43 6.41 -32.17
N GLU A 222 5.20 6.76 -30.90
CA GLU A 222 6.06 6.35 -29.77
C GLU A 222 5.70 4.95 -29.23
N VAL A 223 4.51 4.46 -29.58
CA VAL A 223 4.16 3.03 -29.45
C VAL A 223 3.60 2.57 -30.79
N THR A 224 4.45 1.96 -31.60
CA THR A 224 4.04 1.35 -32.85
C THR A 224 3.23 0.10 -32.55
N HIS A 225 1.92 0.15 -32.85
CA HIS A 225 1.18 -1.07 -33.12
C HIS A 225 1.82 -1.74 -34.34
N THR A 226 2.62 -2.77 -34.14
CA THR A 226 2.82 -3.79 -35.17
C THR A 226 1.84 -4.92 -34.86
N ALA A 227 0.62 -4.80 -35.37
CA ALA A 227 -0.23 -5.96 -35.58
C ALA A 227 -0.13 -6.36 -37.06
N PRO A 228 0.17 -7.63 -37.39
CA PRO A 228 -0.20 -8.19 -38.68
C PRO A 228 -1.72 -8.43 -38.78
#